data_AF-A0A7X7K0L6-F1
#
_entry.id   AF-A0A7X7K0L6-F1
#
_cell.length_a   1.000
_cell.length_b   1.000
_cell.length_c   1.000
_cell.angle_alpha   90.00
_cell.angle_beta   90.00
_cell.angle_gamma   90.00
#
_symmetry.space_group_name_H-M   'P 1'
#
loop_
_entity.id
_entity.type
_entity.pdbx_description
1 polymer ?
#
loop_
_entity_poly.entity_id
_entity_poly.type
_entity_poly.pdbx_seq_one_letter_code
_entity_poly.pdbx_strand_id
1 'polypeptide(L)'
;MRERIERIEAERARKAEEAEAARAAAEAEAAKAVYVVKSGDSLSKIAKEQLGDAKRWPEIFELNKDKIKNPNLIYPGQELTLPK
;
A
#
# COMPACT_ATOMS: atom_id res chain seq x y z
N MET A 1 38.72 -18.72 19.56
CA MET A 1 38.71 -17.85 18.36
C MET A 1 37.72 -18.31 17.27
N ARG A 2 37.28 -19.58 17.26
CA ARG A 2 36.33 -20.13 16.26
C ARG A 2 34.87 -19.68 16.48
N GLU A 3 34.43 -19.57 17.73
CA GLU A 3 33.05 -19.21 18.12
C GLU A 3 32.60 -17.79 17.70
N ARG A 4 33.55 -16.88 17.41
CA ARG A 4 33.22 -15.51 16.97
C ARG A 4 32.78 -15.46 15.50
N ILE A 5 33.18 -16.43 14.67
CA ILE A 5 32.84 -16.46 13.23
C ILE A 5 31.43 -16.99 13.04
N GLU A 6 31.07 -18.08 13.70
CA GLU A 6 29.73 -18.69 13.64
C GLU A 6 28.62 -17.73 14.12
N ARG A 7 28.92 -16.90 15.11
CA ARG A 7 27.99 -15.87 15.61
C ARG A 7 27.74 -14.75 14.58
N ILE A 8 28.76 -14.38 13.80
CA ILE A 8 28.65 -13.37 12.74
C ILE A 8 27.87 -13.91 11.55
N GLU A 9 28.05 -15.19 11.21
CA GLU A 9 27.30 -15.83 10.13
C GLU A 9 25.83 -16.01 10.50
N ALA A 10 25.52 -16.36 11.75
CA ALA A 10 24.14 -16.44 12.25
C ALA A 10 23.44 -15.07 12.31
N GLU A 11 24.14 -13.99 12.69
CA GLU A 11 23.57 -12.64 12.63
C GLU A 11 23.35 -12.16 11.19
N ARG A 12 24.25 -12.49 10.26
CA ARG A 12 24.07 -12.16 8.84
C ARG A 12 22.91 -12.93 8.20
N ALA A 13 22.71 -14.19 8.57
CA ALA A 13 21.58 -14.99 8.12
C ALA A 13 20.24 -14.40 8.60
N ARG A 14 20.14 -14.03 9.89
CA ARG A 14 18.94 -13.33 10.41
C ARG A 14 18.70 -12.00 9.73
N LYS A 15 19.75 -11.20 9.52
CA LYS A 15 19.66 -9.90 8.87
C LYS A 15 19.29 -10.00 7.38
N ALA A 16 19.66 -11.09 6.72
CA ALA A 16 19.26 -11.41 5.35
C ALA A 16 17.80 -11.86 5.29
N GLU A 17 17.34 -12.68 6.23
CA GLU A 17 15.94 -13.12 6.34
C GLU A 17 15.00 -11.94 6.68
N GLU A 18 15.45 -11.02 7.54
CA GLU A 18 14.74 -9.79 7.89
C GLU A 18 14.67 -8.82 6.70
N ALA A 19 15.74 -8.75 5.89
CA ALA A 19 15.76 -7.96 4.65
C ALA A 19 14.91 -8.58 3.53
N GLU A 20 14.83 -9.91 3.45
CA GLU A 20 13.97 -10.64 2.51
C GLU A 20 12.49 -10.50 2.88
N ALA A 21 12.16 -10.59 4.17
CA ALA A 21 10.81 -10.32 4.68
C ALA A 21 10.38 -8.87 4.43
N ALA A 22 11.29 -7.89 4.63
CA ALA A 22 11.04 -6.49 4.30
C ALA A 22 10.84 -6.28 2.78
N ARG A 23 11.58 -7.00 1.95
CA ARG A 23 11.46 -6.93 0.49
C ARG A 23 10.17 -7.57 -0.02
N ALA A 24 9.77 -8.72 0.53
CA ALA A 24 8.51 -9.38 0.21
C ALA A 24 7.29 -8.55 0.66
N ALA A 25 7.38 -7.86 1.81
CA ALA A 25 6.37 -6.90 2.25
C ALA A 25 6.28 -5.69 1.30
N ALA A 26 7.42 -5.15 0.84
CA ALA A 26 7.45 -4.06 -0.13
C ALA A 26 6.90 -4.46 -1.51
N GLU A 27 7.10 -5.72 -1.94
CA GLU A 27 6.58 -6.24 -3.20
C GLU A 27 5.07 -6.54 -3.13
N ALA A 28 4.58 -7.00 -1.98
CA ALA A 28 3.14 -7.14 -1.71
C ALA A 28 2.43 -5.78 -1.57
N GLU A 29 3.12 -4.76 -1.08
CA GLU A 29 2.62 -3.38 -1.03
C GLU A 29 2.61 -2.72 -2.41
N ALA A 30 3.64 -2.98 -3.24
CA ALA A 30 3.69 -2.55 -4.64
C ALA A 30 2.58 -3.16 -5.52
N ALA A 31 1.93 -4.23 -5.04
CA ALA A 31 0.78 -4.82 -5.70
C ALA A 31 -0.52 -4.03 -5.49
N LYS A 32 -0.56 -2.97 -4.67
CA LYS A 32 -1.73 -2.10 -4.52
C LYS A 32 -1.50 -0.80 -5.27
N ALA A 33 -2.35 -0.50 -6.24
CA ALA A 33 -2.27 0.77 -6.95
C ALA A 33 -2.64 1.90 -5.96
N VAL A 34 -1.73 2.86 -5.77
CA VAL A 34 -1.99 4.04 -4.93
C VAL A 34 -2.32 5.22 -5.85
N TYR A 35 -3.38 5.95 -5.53
CA TYR A 35 -3.80 7.14 -6.25
C TYR A 35 -3.79 8.37 -5.36
N VAL A 36 -3.15 9.44 -5.83
CA VAL A 36 -3.16 10.75 -5.16
C VAL A 36 -4.35 11.55 -5.66
N VAL A 37 -5.29 11.84 -4.77
CA VAL A 37 -6.50 12.64 -5.05
C VAL A 37 -6.10 14.02 -5.58
N LYS A 38 -6.74 14.48 -6.65
CA LYS A 38 -6.56 15.83 -7.20
C LYS A 38 -7.76 16.70 -6.88
N SER A 39 -7.59 18.02 -7.04
CA SER A 39 -8.69 18.97 -6.86
C SER A 39 -9.83 18.68 -7.83
N GLY A 40 -11.06 18.56 -7.29
CA GLY A 40 -12.26 18.23 -8.07
C GLY A 40 -12.47 16.74 -8.33
N ASP A 41 -11.70 15.85 -7.69
CA ASP A 41 -11.97 14.42 -7.75
C ASP A 41 -13.05 13.98 -6.77
N SER A 42 -13.70 12.88 -7.13
CA SER A 42 -14.64 12.16 -6.29
C SER A 42 -14.33 10.67 -6.37
N LEU A 43 -14.72 9.89 -5.35
CA LEU A 43 -14.46 8.45 -5.33
C LEU A 43 -15.01 7.75 -6.59
N SER A 44 -16.18 8.15 -7.08
CA SER A 44 -16.79 7.61 -8.30
C SER A 44 -16.01 7.98 -9.56
N LYS A 45 -15.45 9.20 -9.62
CA LYS A 45 -14.62 9.61 -10.75
C LYS A 45 -13.29 8.85 -10.76
N ILE A 46 -12.64 8.72 -9.61
CA ILE A 46 -11.40 7.94 -9.44
C ILE A 46 -11.66 6.48 -9.80
N ALA A 47 -12.76 5.89 -9.31
CA ALA A 47 -13.14 4.53 -9.67
C ALA A 47 -13.35 4.35 -11.18
N LYS A 48 -14.02 5.30 -11.84
CA LYS A 48 -14.20 5.25 -13.29
C LYS A 48 -12.88 5.34 -14.05
N GLU A 49 -11.99 6.23 -13.64
CA GLU A 49 -10.72 6.45 -14.34
C GLU A 49 -9.68 5.35 -14.08
N GLN A 50 -9.66 4.78 -12.87
CA GLN A 50 -8.65 3.82 -12.45
C GLN A 50 -9.11 2.36 -12.52
N LEU A 51 -10.40 2.11 -12.24
CA LEU A 51 -11.00 0.76 -12.25
C LEU A 51 -11.88 0.52 -13.48
N GLY A 52 -12.12 1.55 -14.29
CA GLY A 52 -13.00 1.49 -15.47
C GLY A 52 -14.50 1.59 -15.15
N ASP A 53 -14.89 1.51 -13.88
CA ASP A 53 -16.29 1.57 -13.47
C ASP A 53 -16.49 2.48 -12.25
N ALA A 54 -17.32 3.52 -12.44
CA ALA A 54 -17.69 4.46 -11.40
C ALA A 54 -18.38 3.79 -10.20
N LYS A 55 -19.07 2.66 -10.40
CA LYS A 55 -19.80 1.92 -9.35
C LYS A 55 -18.86 1.18 -8.40
N ARG A 56 -17.58 1.04 -8.72
CA ARG A 56 -16.55 0.43 -7.86
C ARG A 56 -15.99 1.37 -6.79
N TRP A 57 -16.51 2.60 -6.71
CA TRP A 57 -16.15 3.55 -5.66
C TRP A 57 -16.27 3.04 -4.21
N PRO A 58 -17.25 2.17 -3.86
CA PRO A 58 -17.34 1.63 -2.51
C PRO A 58 -16.12 0.79 -2.17
N GLU A 59 -15.55 0.03 -3.12
CA GLU A 59 -14.35 -0.78 -2.89
C GLU A 59 -13.14 0.08 -2.51
N ILE A 60 -12.99 1.24 -3.16
CA ILE A 60 -11.96 2.24 -2.81
C ILE A 60 -12.21 2.74 -1.38
N PHE A 61 -13.46 3.08 -1.05
CA PHE A 61 -13.81 3.52 0.29
C PHE A 61 -13.48 2.44 1.32
N GLU A 62 -13.86 1.18 1.07
CA GLU A 62 -13.61 0.06 1.98
C GLU A 62 -12.13 -0.17 2.27
N LEU A 63 -11.29 -0.08 1.24
CA LEU A 63 -9.83 -0.21 1.38
C LEU A 63 -9.17 0.95 2.14
N ASN A 64 -9.84 2.10 2.21
CA ASN A 64 -9.31 3.31 2.84
C ASN A 64 -10.19 3.79 4.00
N LYS A 65 -11.02 2.94 4.61
CA LYS A 65 -11.90 3.32 5.75
C LYS A 65 -11.10 3.86 6.93
N ASP A 66 -9.82 3.49 7.05
CA ASP A 66 -8.88 4.03 8.01
C ASP A 66 -8.49 5.49 7.71
N LYS A 67 -8.49 5.89 6.44
CA LYS A 67 -8.11 7.24 5.97
C LYS A 67 -9.30 8.13 5.64
N ILE A 68 -10.44 7.54 5.22
CA ILE A 68 -11.65 8.23 4.79
C ILE A 68 -12.75 7.97 5.80
N LYS A 69 -13.10 8.99 6.58
CA LYS A 69 -14.24 8.92 7.52
C LYS A 69 -15.58 9.15 6.83
N ASN A 70 -15.59 9.93 5.75
CA ASN A 70 -16.78 10.23 4.98
C ASN A 70 -16.47 10.05 3.48
N PRO A 71 -17.16 9.15 2.77
CA PRO A 71 -16.88 8.86 1.36
C PRO A 71 -17.08 10.08 0.43
N ASN A 72 -17.87 11.07 0.86
CA ASN A 72 -18.08 12.31 0.10
C ASN A 72 -17.04 13.39 0.42
N LEU A 73 -16.15 13.17 1.39
CA LEU A 73 -15.10 14.10 1.78
C LEU A 73 -13.73 13.46 1.57
N ILE A 74 -13.18 13.69 0.38
CA ILE A 74 -11.78 13.40 0.05
C ILE A 74 -11.05 14.70 -0.24
N TYR A 75 -9.77 14.75 0.13
CA TYR A 75 -8.97 15.97 -0.01
C TYR A 75 -7.87 15.80 -1.06
N PRO A 76 -7.57 16.85 -1.84
CA PRO A 76 -6.43 16.82 -2.75
C PRO A 76 -5.12 16.55 -2.00
N GLY A 77 -4.28 15.69 -2.56
CA GLY A 77 -3.04 15.21 -1.94
C GLY A 77 -3.22 13.97 -1.08
N GLN A 78 -4.45 13.50 -0.86
CA GLN A 78 -4.70 12.27 -0.11
C GLN A 78 -4.35 11.03 -0.93
N GLU A 79 -3.59 10.11 -0.35
CA GLU A 79 -3.21 8.84 -0.97
C GLU A 79 -4.25 7.76 -0.69
N LEU A 80 -4.92 7.30 -1.75
CA LEU A 80 -5.94 6.25 -1.70
C LEU A 80 -5.40 4.96 -2.30
N THR A 81 -5.53 3.88 -1.55
CA THR A 81 -5.28 2.52 -2.00
C THR A 81 -6.43 2.06 -2.89
N LEU A 82 -6.14 1.65 -4.11
CA LEU A 82 -7.12 1.18 -5.08
C LEU A 82 -7.15 -0.35 -5.14
N PRO A 83 -8.34 -0.94 -5.36
CA PRO A 83 -8.45 -2.35 -5.69
C PRO A 83 -7.86 -2.63 -7.08
N LYS A 84 -7.50 -3.88 -7.34
CA LYS A 84 -7.12 -4.34 -8.69
C LYS A 84 -8.37 -4.72 -9.50
#